data_AF-A0A2V8XX64-F1
#
_entry.id   AF-A0A2V8XX64-F1
#
_cell.length_a   1.000
_cell.length_b   1.000
_cell.length_c   1.000
_cell.angle_alpha   90.00
_cell.angle_beta   90.00
_cell.angle_gamma   90.00
#
_symmetry.space_group_name_H-M   'P 1'
#
loop_
_entity.id
_entity.type
_entity.pdbx_description
1 polymer ?
#
loop_
_entity_poly.entity_id
_entity_poly.type
_entity_poly.pdbx_seq_one_letter_code
_entity_poly.pdbx_strand_id
1 'polypeptide(L)'
;MIRVVRETHEPPENVAQRLECAGGVNPFGEPNYRAVWGWNRLAWIGGKFAESDPATGSLLRELVELRQEPKYSAVNRWHIERWVPPEIYGSPHQWYSQTVERENGVSIPALGPYPSRGEYEHCFTLEDPRGEFVQLTSTVAEHIASAIEWSRKFPRSSRRTRLYERERRDERNYEQWAYDALDDAVPAFHKQPFVTVL
;
A
#
# COMPACT_ATOMS: atom_id res chain seq x y z
N MET A 1 -0.93 13.79 -28.86
CA MET A 1 -1.40 12.67 -28.02
C MET A 1 -0.34 12.42 -26.95
N ILE A 2 -0.51 12.95 -25.73
CA ILE A 2 0.39 12.62 -24.62
C ILE A 2 -0.12 11.31 -24.03
N ARG A 3 0.49 10.19 -24.42
CA ARG A 3 0.23 8.91 -23.79
C ARG A 3 1.03 8.91 -22.49
N VAL A 4 0.35 9.02 -21.35
CA VAL A 4 0.99 8.78 -20.05
C VAL A 4 1.32 7.29 -20.01
N VAL A 5 2.52 6.94 -20.45
CA VAL A 5 3.05 5.59 -20.30
C VAL A 5 3.45 5.48 -18.84
N ARG A 6 2.63 4.77 -18.05
CA ARG A 6 2.98 4.44 -16.67
C ARG A 6 4.08 3.39 -16.73
N GLU A 7 5.22 3.70 -16.14
CA GLU A 7 6.28 2.76 -15.84
C GLU A 7 5.75 1.66 -14.93
N THR A 8 5.94 0.42 -15.35
CA THR A 8 5.50 -0.78 -14.63
C THR A 8 6.69 -1.68 -14.36
N HIS A 9 6.77 -2.23 -13.15
CA HIS A 9 7.82 -3.17 -12.76
C HIS A 9 7.21 -4.34 -11.99
N GLU A 10 7.59 -5.55 -12.38
CA GLU A 10 7.30 -6.76 -11.59
C GLU A 10 8.42 -7.00 -10.59
N PRO A 11 8.11 -7.44 -9.36
CA PRO A 11 9.15 -7.79 -8.41
C PRO A 11 9.97 -8.95 -8.97
N PRO A 12 11.31 -8.94 -8.84
CA PRO A 12 12.13 -10.09 -9.21
C PRO A 12 11.64 -11.37 -8.52
N GLU A 13 11.62 -12.49 -9.23
CA GLU A 13 11.06 -13.77 -8.74
C GLU A 13 11.70 -14.22 -7.42
N ASN A 14 13.02 -14.08 -7.32
CA ASN A 14 13.76 -14.41 -6.11
C ASN A 14 13.37 -13.53 -4.91
N VAL A 15 12.98 -12.28 -5.14
CA VAL A 15 12.50 -11.37 -4.11
C VAL A 15 11.09 -11.79 -3.66
N ALA A 16 10.19 -12.05 -4.61
CA ALA A 16 8.84 -12.53 -4.30
C ALA A 16 8.88 -13.82 -3.48
N GLN A 17 9.69 -14.80 -3.89
CA GLN A 17 9.88 -16.06 -3.17
C GLN A 17 10.43 -15.84 -1.75
N ARG A 18 11.39 -14.92 -1.58
CA ARG A 18 11.99 -14.63 -0.28
C ARG A 18 10.98 -14.05 0.71
N LEU A 19 10.12 -13.14 0.24
CA LEU A 19 9.04 -12.55 1.05
C LEU A 19 7.96 -13.58 1.39
N GLU A 20 7.60 -14.45 0.45
CA GLU A 20 6.66 -15.55 0.69
C GLU A 20 7.19 -16.54 1.74
N CYS A 21 8.45 -16.98 1.64
CA CYS A 21 9.06 -17.86 2.62
C CYS A 21 9.06 -17.24 4.03
N ALA A 22 9.39 -15.95 4.13
CA ALA A 22 9.43 -15.22 5.40
C ALA A 22 8.04 -15.02 6.02
N GLY A 23 7.05 -14.67 5.19
CA GLY A 23 5.68 -14.36 5.61
C GLY A 23 4.73 -15.55 5.71
N GLY A 24 5.08 -16.65 5.04
CA GLY A 24 4.13 -17.72 4.70
C GLY A 24 3.05 -17.24 3.72
N VAL A 25 2.04 -18.09 3.54
CA VAL A 25 0.90 -17.83 2.67
C VAL A 25 -0.38 -17.54 3.48
N ASN A 26 -1.29 -16.79 2.88
CA ASN A 26 -2.63 -16.54 3.40
C ASN A 26 -3.55 -17.75 3.14
N PRO A 27 -4.79 -17.78 3.67
CA PRO A 27 -5.74 -18.89 3.44
C PRO A 27 -6.10 -19.16 1.98
N PHE A 28 -5.74 -18.26 1.06
CA PHE A 28 -5.97 -18.38 -0.37
C PHE A 28 -4.75 -18.87 -1.14
N GLY A 29 -3.65 -19.21 -0.46
CA GLY A 29 -2.42 -19.68 -1.09
C GLY A 29 -1.57 -18.56 -1.72
N GLU A 30 -1.85 -17.30 -1.40
CA GLU A 30 -1.07 -16.15 -1.87
C GLU A 30 -0.08 -15.70 -0.77
N PRO A 31 1.03 -15.04 -1.11
CA PRO A 31 1.99 -14.57 -0.11
C PRO A 31 1.37 -13.63 0.92
N ASN A 32 1.64 -13.82 2.22
CA ASN A 32 1.21 -12.86 3.25
C ASN A 32 1.90 -11.49 3.11
N TYR A 33 3.04 -11.44 2.41
CA TYR A 33 3.80 -10.23 2.15
C TYR A 33 4.22 -10.20 0.68
N ARG A 34 4.15 -9.03 0.06
CA ARG A 34 4.56 -8.83 -1.34
C ARG A 34 5.24 -7.49 -1.55
N ALA A 35 6.13 -7.44 -2.52
CA ALA A 35 6.62 -6.18 -3.07
C ALA A 35 5.77 -5.81 -4.28
N VAL A 36 5.35 -4.54 -4.36
CA VAL A 36 4.58 -4.03 -5.49
C VAL A 36 5.14 -2.69 -5.94
N TRP A 37 5.19 -2.48 -7.25
CA TRP A 37 5.52 -1.19 -7.82
C TRP A 37 4.33 -0.25 -7.72
N GLY A 38 4.53 1.00 -7.29
CA GLY A 38 3.47 1.95 -6.95
C GLY A 38 2.39 2.07 -8.03
N TRP A 39 2.81 2.24 -9.28
CA TRP A 39 1.90 2.34 -10.43
C TRP A 39 1.27 1.02 -10.89
N ASN A 40 1.80 -0.14 -10.48
CA ASN A 40 1.17 -1.45 -10.73
C ASN A 40 0.01 -1.68 -9.75
N ARG A 41 0.05 -1.07 -8.55
CA ARG A 41 -0.97 -1.25 -7.53
C ARG A 41 -2.15 -0.30 -7.74
N LEU A 42 -3.23 -0.82 -8.31
CA LEU A 42 -4.51 -0.09 -8.40
C LEU A 42 -5.40 -0.38 -7.20
N ALA A 43 -6.15 0.61 -6.74
CA ALA A 43 -7.18 0.48 -5.72
C ALA A 43 -8.46 1.19 -6.17
N TRP A 44 -9.59 0.79 -5.59
CA TRP A 44 -10.85 1.49 -5.78
C TRP A 44 -10.79 2.85 -5.08
N ILE A 45 -10.97 3.92 -5.84
CA ILE A 45 -11.07 5.29 -5.34
C ILE A 45 -12.38 5.88 -5.84
N GLY A 46 -13.28 6.17 -4.91
CA GLY A 46 -14.52 6.89 -5.16
C GLY A 46 -14.31 8.38 -4.94
N GLY A 47 -14.79 9.20 -5.87
CA GLY A 47 -14.64 10.64 -5.75
C GLY A 47 -15.06 11.39 -7.00
N LYS A 48 -14.68 12.67 -7.02
CA LYS A 48 -14.91 13.58 -8.13
C LYS A 48 -13.70 13.56 -9.07
N PHE A 49 -13.94 13.18 -10.32
CA PHE A 49 -12.93 13.10 -11.37
C PHE A 49 -13.21 14.16 -12.43
N ALA A 50 -12.18 14.93 -12.78
CA ALA A 50 -12.21 15.82 -13.93
C ALA A 50 -11.83 15.04 -15.19
N GLU A 51 -12.65 15.15 -16.23
CA GLU A 51 -12.32 14.67 -17.57
C GLU A 51 -12.00 15.87 -18.44
N SER A 52 -10.79 15.89 -19.00
CA SER A 52 -10.30 16.97 -19.88
C SER A 52 -10.12 16.47 -21.30
N ASP A 53 -10.29 17.38 -22.26
CA ASP A 53 -10.05 17.15 -23.68
C ASP A 53 -8.57 16.79 -23.91
N PRO A 54 -8.26 15.61 -24.47
CA PRO A 54 -6.87 15.21 -24.72
C PRO A 54 -6.10 16.08 -25.72
N ALA A 55 -6.79 16.83 -26.58
CA ALA A 55 -6.20 17.71 -27.58
C ALA A 55 -5.98 19.13 -27.06
N THR A 56 -6.93 19.67 -26.29
CA THR A 56 -6.90 21.08 -25.84
C THR A 56 -6.58 21.25 -24.36
N GLY A 57 -6.67 20.18 -23.56
CA GLY A 57 -6.52 20.23 -22.09
C GLY A 57 -7.73 20.85 -21.37
N SER A 58 -8.74 21.31 -22.10
CA SER A 58 -9.93 21.96 -21.53
C SER A 58 -10.77 20.97 -20.73
N LEU A 59 -11.28 21.38 -19.58
CA LEU A 59 -12.21 20.57 -18.79
C LEU A 59 -13.48 20.31 -19.61
N LEU A 60 -13.79 19.03 -19.88
CA LEU A 60 -15.02 18.62 -20.56
C LEU A 60 -16.16 18.44 -19.57
N ARG A 61 -15.91 17.74 -18.45
CA ARG A 61 -16.90 17.49 -17.40
C ARG A 61 -16.25 17.03 -16.10
N GLU A 62 -17.03 17.10 -15.02
CA GLU A 62 -16.71 16.46 -13.76
C GLU A 62 -17.68 15.30 -13.52
N LEU A 63 -17.14 14.15 -13.10
CA LEU A 63 -17.89 12.93 -12.84
C LEU A 63 -17.69 12.51 -11.40
N VAL A 64 -18.77 12.04 -10.77
CA VAL A 64 -18.77 11.52 -9.42
C VAL A 64 -18.94 10.02 -9.53
N GLU A 65 -17.87 9.25 -9.35
CA GLU A 65 -17.88 7.81 -9.61
C GLU A 65 -16.79 7.05 -8.83
N LEU A 66 -16.75 5.74 -9.04
CA LEU A 66 -15.76 4.82 -8.49
C LEU A 66 -14.81 4.36 -9.61
N ARG A 67 -13.50 4.59 -9.46
CA ARG A 67 -12.49 4.19 -10.46
C ARG A 67 -11.37 3.37 -9.82
N GLN A 68 -10.66 2.60 -10.65
CA GLN A 68 -9.38 1.98 -10.28
C GLN A 68 -8.25 2.97 -10.57
N GLU A 69 -7.59 3.44 -9.52
CA GLU A 69 -6.49 4.40 -9.62
C GLU A 69 -5.26 3.88 -8.84
N PRO A 70 -4.04 4.32 -9.16
CA PRO A 70 -2.86 3.95 -8.40
C PRO A 70 -3.04 4.25 -6.91
N LYS A 71 -2.90 3.23 -6.07
CA LYS A 71 -2.97 3.34 -4.60
C LYS A 71 -1.90 4.29 -4.08
N TYR A 72 -0.73 4.29 -4.71
CA TYR A 72 0.44 5.10 -4.35
C TYR A 72 0.71 6.13 -5.45
N SER A 73 -0.06 7.23 -5.45
CA SER A 73 -0.06 8.20 -6.56
C SER A 73 0.97 9.33 -6.43
N ALA A 74 1.56 9.55 -5.24
CA ALA A 74 2.44 10.69 -4.99
C ALA A 74 3.86 10.48 -5.54
N VAL A 75 4.43 9.29 -5.35
CA VAL A 75 5.79 8.94 -5.77
C VAL A 75 5.82 7.46 -6.17
N ASN A 76 6.32 7.16 -7.36
CA ASN A 76 6.41 5.77 -7.84
C ASN A 76 7.63 5.08 -7.22
N ARG A 77 7.38 4.08 -6.37
CA ARG A 77 8.39 3.35 -5.58
C ARG A 77 8.01 1.88 -5.47
N TRP A 78 8.93 1.08 -4.92
CA TRP A 78 8.59 -0.23 -4.38
C TRP A 78 7.90 -0.07 -3.03
N HIS A 79 6.77 -0.74 -2.85
CA HIS A 79 6.05 -0.78 -1.58
C HIS A 79 5.98 -2.23 -1.10
N ILE A 80 6.22 -2.43 0.20
CA ILE A 80 5.95 -3.71 0.83
C ILE A 80 4.54 -3.66 1.38
N GLU A 81 3.72 -4.60 0.92
CA GLU A 81 2.37 -4.78 1.42
C GLU A 81 2.26 -6.08 2.21
N ARG A 82 1.34 -6.10 3.17
CA ARG A 82 0.96 -7.27 3.95
C ARG A 82 -0.51 -7.56 3.75
N TRP A 83 -0.83 -8.83 3.50
CA TRP A 83 -2.20 -9.29 3.50
C TRP A 83 -2.82 -9.19 4.90
N VAL A 84 -3.98 -8.56 4.99
CA VAL A 84 -4.81 -8.52 6.19
C VAL A 84 -6.16 -9.15 5.92
N PRO A 85 -6.71 -9.89 6.90
CA PRO A 85 -7.94 -10.65 6.69
C PRO A 85 -9.19 -9.73 6.73
N PRO A 86 -10.30 -10.14 6.09
CA PRO A 86 -11.51 -9.32 5.95
C PRO A 86 -12.08 -8.84 7.29
N GLU A 87 -11.93 -9.64 8.35
CA GLU A 87 -12.47 -9.36 9.69
C GLU A 87 -11.90 -8.08 10.32
N ILE A 88 -10.71 -7.63 9.88
CA ILE A 88 -10.12 -6.36 10.34
C ILE A 88 -10.96 -5.16 9.91
N TYR A 89 -11.68 -5.27 8.79
CA TYR A 89 -12.53 -4.20 8.24
C TYR A 89 -13.96 -4.22 8.80
N GLY A 90 -14.24 -5.12 9.76
CA GLY A 90 -15.58 -5.32 10.29
C GLY A 90 -16.47 -6.13 9.35
N SER A 91 -17.78 -6.03 9.55
CA SER A 91 -18.78 -6.67 8.67
C SER A 91 -18.98 -5.89 7.36
N PRO A 92 -19.45 -6.53 6.28
CA PRO A 92 -19.82 -5.82 5.05
C PRO A 92 -20.79 -4.65 5.27
N HIS A 93 -21.76 -4.83 6.18
CA HIS A 93 -22.68 -3.75 6.54
C HIS A 93 -21.95 -2.57 7.18
N GLN A 94 -21.05 -2.84 8.14
CA GLN A 94 -20.23 -1.79 8.76
C GLN A 94 -19.36 -1.08 7.74
N TRP A 95 -18.71 -1.82 6.83
CA TRP A 95 -17.91 -1.26 5.75
C TRP A 95 -18.70 -0.24 4.93
N TYR A 96 -19.83 -0.64 4.34
CA TYR A 96 -20.62 0.28 3.52
C TYR A 96 -21.21 1.44 4.33
N SER A 97 -21.54 1.24 5.61
CA SER A 97 -21.99 2.34 6.47
C SER A 97 -20.91 3.37 6.78
N GLN A 98 -19.63 2.96 6.75
CA GLN A 98 -18.49 3.79 7.14
C GLN A 98 -17.73 4.36 5.93
N THR A 99 -17.76 3.70 4.77
CA THR A 99 -16.99 4.08 3.57
C THR A 99 -17.81 4.76 2.48
N VAL A 100 -19.14 4.79 2.62
CA VAL A 100 -19.98 5.51 1.66
C VAL A 100 -19.93 6.99 1.95
N GLU A 101 -19.35 7.76 1.03
CA GLU A 101 -19.34 9.21 1.03
C GLU A 101 -20.53 9.75 0.22
N ARG A 102 -20.93 11.00 0.49
CA ARG A 102 -21.94 11.71 -0.30
C ARG A 102 -21.31 12.94 -0.94
N GLU A 103 -21.36 12.99 -2.26
CA GLU A 103 -20.87 14.11 -3.06
C GLU A 103 -21.99 14.55 -4.02
N ASN A 104 -22.37 15.83 -3.99
CA ASN A 104 -23.46 16.39 -4.80
C ASN A 104 -24.79 15.60 -4.75
N GLY A 105 -25.12 15.03 -3.58
CA GLY A 105 -26.33 14.22 -3.39
C GLY A 105 -26.23 12.77 -3.89
N VAL A 106 -25.10 12.39 -4.50
CA VAL A 106 -24.79 11.02 -4.94
C VAL A 106 -24.01 10.32 -3.84
N SER A 107 -24.44 9.11 -3.46
CA SER A 107 -23.69 8.27 -2.53
C SER A 107 -22.68 7.42 -3.31
N ILE A 108 -21.41 7.45 -2.91
CA ILE A 108 -20.32 6.71 -3.55
C ILE A 108 -19.64 5.83 -2.51
N PRO A 109 -19.42 4.53 -2.79
CA PRO A 109 -18.55 3.71 -1.96
C PRO A 109 -17.10 4.17 -2.15
N ALA A 110 -16.61 5.09 -1.32
CA ALA A 110 -15.35 5.81 -1.53
C ALA A 110 -14.12 4.88 -1.58
N LEU A 111 -14.21 3.74 -0.90
CA LEU A 111 -13.16 2.71 -0.86
C LEU A 111 -13.52 1.44 -1.65
N GLY A 112 -14.60 1.50 -2.43
CA GLY A 112 -15.08 0.36 -3.20
C GLY A 112 -15.78 -0.73 -2.37
N PRO A 113 -15.86 -1.95 -2.91
CA PRO A 113 -16.55 -3.07 -2.26
C PRO A 113 -15.81 -3.53 -1.00
N TYR A 114 -16.55 -4.18 -0.10
CA TYR A 114 -15.95 -4.82 1.06
C TYR A 114 -14.90 -5.87 0.62
N PRO A 115 -13.67 -5.86 1.18
CA PRO A 115 -12.59 -6.75 0.77
C PRO A 115 -12.80 -8.16 1.33
N SER A 116 -13.72 -8.93 0.74
CA SER A 116 -14.14 -10.26 1.24
C SER A 116 -13.04 -11.33 1.28
N ARG A 117 -11.94 -11.14 0.52
CA ARG A 117 -10.73 -11.98 0.54
C ARG A 117 -9.61 -11.38 1.39
N GLY A 118 -9.90 -10.35 2.17
CA GLY A 118 -8.88 -9.49 2.75
C GLY A 118 -8.31 -8.52 1.72
N GLU A 119 -7.31 -7.76 2.15
CA GLU A 119 -6.63 -6.77 1.30
C GLU A 119 -5.16 -6.67 1.71
N TYR A 120 -4.32 -6.28 0.77
CA TYR A 120 -2.93 -5.97 1.00
C TYR A 120 -2.78 -4.51 1.45
N GLU A 121 -2.34 -4.35 2.68
CA GLU A 121 -2.09 -3.05 3.31
C GLU A 121 -0.63 -2.66 3.25
N HIS A 122 -0.40 -1.37 3.07
CA HIS A 122 0.94 -0.81 3.07
C HIS A 122 1.62 -1.07 4.42
N CYS A 123 2.86 -1.55 4.36
CA CYS A 123 3.75 -1.66 5.50
C CYS A 123 4.79 -0.53 5.48
N PHE A 124 5.55 -0.44 4.40
CA PHE A 124 6.52 0.64 4.21
C PHE A 124 6.89 0.80 2.73
N THR A 125 7.41 1.98 2.41
CA THR A 125 7.94 2.36 1.11
C THR A 125 9.45 2.13 1.09
N LEU A 126 10.00 1.61 -0.01
CA LEU A 126 11.45 1.48 -0.19
C LEU A 126 12.04 2.81 -0.63
N GLU A 127 12.54 3.53 0.37
CA GLU A 127 13.23 4.80 0.21
C GLU A 127 14.31 4.98 1.28
N ASP A 128 15.27 5.86 1.01
CA ASP A 128 16.27 6.25 1.99
C ASP A 128 15.69 7.28 2.99
N PRO A 129 16.40 7.64 4.07
CA PRO A 129 15.92 8.64 5.04
C PRO A 129 15.68 10.05 4.47
N ARG A 130 16.05 10.32 3.22
CA ARG A 130 15.81 11.58 2.51
C ARG A 130 14.62 11.48 1.55
N GLY A 131 13.99 10.31 1.42
CA GLY A 131 12.90 10.03 0.47
C GLY A 131 13.38 9.64 -0.93
N GLU A 132 14.68 9.34 -1.09
CA GLU A 132 15.24 8.94 -2.38
C GLU A 132 14.93 7.48 -2.68
N PHE A 133 14.80 7.17 -3.97
CA PHE A 133 14.47 5.82 -4.45
C PHE A 133 15.52 4.79 -4.00
N VAL A 134 15.05 3.69 -3.41
CA VAL A 134 15.86 2.50 -3.14
C VAL A 134 15.46 1.37 -4.08
N GLN A 135 16.45 0.80 -4.78
CA GLN A 135 16.24 -0.35 -5.66
C GLN A 135 15.92 -1.60 -4.85
N LEU A 136 14.92 -2.36 -5.30
CA LEU A 136 14.58 -3.67 -4.76
C LEU A 136 15.60 -4.72 -5.21
N THR A 137 16.73 -4.81 -4.50
CA THR A 137 17.76 -5.83 -4.71
C THR A 137 17.49 -7.06 -3.85
N SER A 138 18.16 -8.18 -4.16
CA SER A 138 18.10 -9.39 -3.34
C SER A 138 18.47 -9.12 -1.89
N THR A 139 19.53 -8.36 -1.64
CA THR A 139 19.98 -8.01 -0.27
C THR A 139 18.93 -7.21 0.50
N VAL A 140 18.30 -6.23 -0.15
CA VAL A 140 17.18 -5.48 0.45
C VAL A 140 16.03 -6.44 0.81
N ALA A 141 15.69 -7.37 -0.08
CA ALA A 141 14.66 -8.38 0.18
C ALA A 141 15.01 -9.32 1.35
N GLU A 142 16.28 -9.69 1.52
CA GLU A 142 16.73 -10.50 2.67
C GLU A 142 16.59 -9.77 4.00
N HIS A 143 16.90 -8.47 4.02
CA HIS A 143 16.69 -7.64 5.20
C HIS A 143 15.21 -7.54 5.56
N ILE A 144 14.35 -7.33 4.56
CA ILE A 144 12.89 -7.27 4.75
C ILE A 144 12.36 -8.61 5.26
N ALA A 145 12.77 -9.72 4.64
CA ALA A 145 12.38 -11.07 5.06
C ALA A 145 12.79 -11.35 6.51
N SER A 146 14.01 -10.98 6.89
CA SER A 146 14.50 -11.14 8.26
C SER A 146 13.64 -10.35 9.26
N ALA A 147 13.27 -9.11 8.91
CA ALA A 147 12.38 -8.29 9.75
C ALA A 147 10.97 -8.91 9.88
N ILE A 148 10.42 -9.46 8.78
CA ILE A 148 9.13 -10.17 8.79
C ILE A 148 9.21 -11.38 9.73
N GLU A 149 10.20 -12.27 9.56
CA GLU A 149 10.39 -13.45 10.40
C GLU A 149 10.56 -13.10 11.87
N TRP A 150 11.29 -12.02 12.15
CA TRP A 150 11.51 -11.53 13.49
C TRP A 150 10.20 -11.02 14.11
N SER A 151 9.41 -10.21 13.39
CA SER A 151 8.14 -9.65 13.87
C SER A 151 7.12 -10.72 14.25
N ARG A 152 7.16 -11.88 13.59
CA ARG A 152 6.28 -13.03 13.86
C ARG A 152 6.48 -13.63 15.25
N LYS A 153 7.61 -13.37 15.91
CA LYS A 153 7.93 -13.88 17.25
C LYS A 153 7.22 -13.10 18.36
N PHE A 154 6.63 -11.95 18.05
CA PHE A 154 6.00 -11.06 19.03
C PHE A 154 4.48 -11.22 19.03
N PRO A 155 3.83 -11.28 20.21
CA PRO A 155 2.38 -11.33 20.30
C PRO A 155 1.77 -10.09 19.64
N ARG A 156 0.85 -10.33 18.70
CA ARG A 156 0.15 -9.26 17.99
C ARG A 156 -0.72 -8.52 19.00
N SER A 157 -0.34 -7.30 19.38
CA SER A 157 -1.24 -6.45 20.16
C SER A 157 -2.52 -6.22 19.34
N SER A 158 -3.63 -6.66 19.90
CA SER A 158 -4.93 -6.69 19.23
C SER A 158 -5.54 -5.29 19.15
N ARG A 159 -6.21 -5.00 18.02
CA ARG A 159 -7.10 -3.86 17.69
C ARG A 159 -6.46 -2.49 17.44
N ARG A 160 -6.66 -1.97 16.22
CA ARG A 160 -7.66 -0.90 16.02
C ARG A 160 -8.14 -0.79 14.56
N THR A 161 -9.46 -0.68 14.42
CA THR A 161 -10.19 -0.20 13.24
C THR A 161 -9.80 1.26 13.00
N ARG A 162 -9.01 1.55 11.98
CA ARG A 162 -8.92 2.90 11.39
C ARG A 162 -9.37 2.76 9.96
N LEU A 163 -10.64 3.08 9.75
CA LEU A 163 -11.18 3.21 8.42
C LEU A 163 -10.59 4.52 7.85
N TYR A 164 -9.46 4.37 7.15
CA TYR A 164 -8.73 5.34 6.35
C TYR A 164 -9.05 6.81 6.65
N GLU A 165 -8.38 7.39 7.66
CA GLU A 165 -8.23 8.84 7.71
C GLU A 165 -7.44 9.24 6.45
N ARG A 166 -8.01 10.14 5.63
CA ARG A 166 -7.42 10.67 4.40
C ARG A 166 -6.03 11.26 4.68
N GLU A 167 -4.97 10.49 4.42
CA GLU A 167 -3.63 10.81 4.86
C GLU A 167 -2.74 11.45 3.78
N ARG A 168 -3.14 12.62 3.28
CA ARG A 168 -2.13 13.63 2.90
C ARG A 168 -1.49 14.30 4.13
N ARG A 169 -1.89 13.90 5.34
CA ARG A 169 -1.46 14.52 6.60
C ARG A 169 -0.84 13.58 7.63
N ASP A 170 -0.97 12.26 7.53
CA ASP A 170 -0.36 11.31 8.48
C ASP A 170 0.42 10.15 7.80
N GLU A 171 0.72 10.19 6.49
CA GLU A 171 1.63 9.21 5.82
C GLU A 171 2.95 9.07 6.61
N ARG A 172 3.52 10.19 7.08
CA ARG A 172 4.72 10.18 7.93
C ARG A 172 4.48 9.60 9.32
N ASN A 173 3.29 9.78 9.89
CA ASN A 173 2.97 9.24 11.22
C ASN A 173 2.67 7.73 11.14
N TYR A 174 2.12 7.25 10.02
CA TYR A 174 1.92 5.83 9.75
C TYR A 174 3.22 5.14 9.34
N GLU A 175 4.07 5.75 8.49
CA GLU A 175 5.42 5.27 8.20
C GLU A 175 6.26 5.26 9.47
N GLN A 176 6.27 6.35 10.25
CA GLN A 176 6.95 6.39 11.56
C GLN A 176 6.39 5.33 12.50
N TRP A 177 5.07 5.08 12.54
CA TRP A 177 4.49 3.99 13.33
C TRP A 177 4.84 2.60 12.81
N ALA A 178 4.92 2.37 11.50
CA ALA A 178 5.28 1.09 10.93
C ALA A 178 6.77 0.82 11.13
N TYR A 179 7.60 1.86 11.03
CA TYR A 179 9.00 1.85 11.46
C TYR A 179 9.09 1.59 12.96
N ASP A 180 8.38 2.31 13.82
CA ASP A 180 8.39 2.13 15.28
C ASP A 180 7.83 0.77 15.69
N ALA A 181 6.81 0.24 15.03
CA ALA A 181 6.27 -1.11 15.28
C ALA A 181 7.17 -2.22 14.72
N LEU A 182 8.03 -1.89 13.75
CA LEU A 182 9.14 -2.73 13.29
C LEU A 182 10.41 -2.53 14.13
N ASP A 183 10.58 -1.43 14.88
CA ASP A 183 11.77 -1.07 15.69
C ASP A 183 11.59 -1.46 17.18
N ASP A 184 10.41 -1.24 17.79
CA ASP A 184 10.00 -1.80 19.10
C ASP A 184 9.94 -3.33 19.07
N ALA A 185 9.62 -3.83 17.88
CA ALA A 185 9.96 -5.15 17.46
C ALA A 185 11.50 -5.21 17.33
N VAL A 186 12.05 -5.04 16.15
CA VAL A 186 13.44 -5.37 15.80
C VAL A 186 14.41 -4.34 16.40
N PRO A 187 15.27 -4.67 17.39
CA PRO A 187 16.18 -3.70 18.02
C PRO A 187 17.33 -3.19 17.12
N ALA A 188 17.26 -3.40 15.81
CA ALA A 188 18.43 -3.38 14.93
C ALA A 188 18.22 -2.61 13.62
N PHE A 189 17.64 -1.42 13.68
CA PHE A 189 17.87 -0.41 12.65
C PHE A 189 18.38 0.90 13.26
N HIS A 190 19.47 0.80 14.04
CA HIS A 190 20.24 1.94 14.54
C HIS A 190 20.91 2.75 13.42
N LYS A 191 20.13 3.50 12.62
CA LYS A 191 20.61 4.56 11.73
C LYS A 191 21.78 4.15 10.81
N GLN A 192 21.91 2.87 10.46
CA GLN A 192 22.99 2.46 9.55
C GLN A 192 22.53 2.70 8.12
N PRO A 193 23.29 3.47 7.32
CA PRO A 193 22.95 3.72 5.94
C PRO A 193 22.91 2.40 5.16
N PHE A 194 21.95 2.26 4.25
CA PHE A 194 22.04 1.28 3.18
C PHE A 194 23.36 1.55 2.44
N VAL A 195 24.34 0.67 2.60
CA VAL A 195 25.62 0.81 1.90
C VAL A 195 25.34 0.61 0.42
N THR A 196 25.31 1.70 -0.34
CA THR A 196 25.39 1.69 -1.79
C THR A 196 26.75 1.11 -2.16
N VAL A 197 26.76 -0.08 -2.77
CA VAL A 197 27.96 -0.58 -3.44
C VAL A 197 28.16 0.27 -4.69
N LEU A 198 29.32 0.92 -4.78
CA LEU A 198 29.78 1.69 -5.95
C LEU A 198 29.92 0.82 -7.20
#